data_AF-A0A7K2J495-F1
#
_entry.id   AF-A0A7K2J495-F1
#
_cell.length_a   1.000
_cell.length_b   1.000
_cell.length_c   1.000
_cell.angle_alpha   90.00
_cell.angle_beta   90.00
_cell.angle_gamma   90.00
#
_symmetry.space_group_name_H-M   'P 1'
#
loop_
_entity.id
_entity.type
_entity.pdbx_description
1 polymer ?
#
loop_
_entity_poly.entity_id
_entity_poly.type
_entity_poly.pdbx_seq_one_letter_code
_entity_poly.pdbx_strand_id
1 'polypeptide(L)'
;MPEHKMVTIDGVRYRPEDVERARARAGTGAGALTVADAHLPGSKTTDPDGETPTDPEAFDPAEHTVLQVIAHLAEADEEETARVLDAEASGEKRKGLLERRDEFLSEAQQRAGSGGGA
;
A
#
# COMPACT_ATOMS: atom_id res chain seq x y z
N MET A 1 7.97 -21.08 -37.05
CA MET A 1 7.88 -21.08 -35.58
C MET A 1 9.27 -21.35 -35.05
N PRO A 2 10.08 -20.34 -34.67
CA PRO A 2 11.41 -20.59 -34.13
C PRO A 2 11.28 -21.29 -32.76
N GLU A 3 11.88 -22.47 -32.63
CA GLU A 3 11.96 -23.21 -31.36
C GLU A 3 12.87 -22.46 -30.39
N HIS A 4 12.29 -21.74 -29.42
CA HIS A 4 13.05 -21.06 -28.38
C HIS A 4 13.62 -22.09 -27.40
N LYS A 5 14.82 -22.61 -27.70
CA LYS A 5 15.58 -23.50 -26.82
C LYS A 5 15.99 -22.75 -25.55
N MET A 6 15.29 -22.98 -24.44
CA MET A 6 15.61 -22.38 -23.14
C MET A 6 16.86 -23.02 -22.53
N VAL A 7 17.75 -22.19 -21.98
CA VAL A 7 19.01 -22.58 -21.34
C VAL A 7 18.86 -22.42 -19.84
N THR A 8 19.14 -23.46 -19.07
CA THR A 8 19.07 -23.41 -17.60
C THR A 8 20.43 -23.05 -17.01
N ILE A 9 20.48 -22.01 -16.19
CA ILE A 9 21.67 -21.58 -15.43
C ILE A 9 21.24 -21.47 -13.97
N ASP A 10 21.93 -22.18 -13.07
CA ASP A 10 21.65 -22.21 -11.62
C ASP A 10 20.17 -22.49 -11.26
N GLY A 11 19.53 -23.38 -12.03
CA GLY A 11 18.12 -23.76 -11.84
C GLY A 11 17.09 -22.80 -12.48
N VAL A 12 17.52 -21.68 -13.05
CA VAL A 12 16.66 -20.69 -13.71
C VAL A 12 16.73 -20.85 -15.23
N ARG A 13 15.56 -20.93 -15.90
CA ARG A 13 15.47 -21.07 -17.37
C ARG A 13 15.49 -19.69 -18.04
N TYR A 14 16.52 -19.45 -18.84
CA TYR A 14 16.69 -18.23 -19.63
C TYR A 14 16.48 -18.50 -21.13
N ARG A 15 16.10 -17.46 -21.85
CA ARG A 15 16.21 -17.45 -23.32
C ARG A 15 17.68 -17.25 -23.70
N PRO A 16 18.14 -17.79 -24.84
CA PRO A 16 19.55 -17.74 -25.23
C PRO A 16 20.08 -16.31 -25.37
N GLU A 17 19.23 -15.36 -25.78
CA GLU A 17 19.54 -13.93 -25.86
C GLU A 17 19.77 -13.26 -24.49
N ASP A 18 19.18 -13.81 -23.42
CA ASP A 18 19.29 -13.29 -22.05
C ASP A 18 20.42 -13.93 -21.24
N VAL A 19 21.02 -15.01 -21.74
CA VAL A 19 22.12 -15.74 -21.06
C VAL A 19 23.34 -14.85 -20.86
N GLU A 20 23.68 -14.03 -21.85
CA GLU A 20 24.85 -13.16 -21.79
C GLU A 20 24.64 -12.01 -20.79
N ARG A 21 23.42 -11.47 -20.73
CA ARG A 21 22.99 -10.49 -19.72
C ARG A 21 22.99 -11.09 -18.31
N ALA A 22 22.53 -12.33 -18.16
CA ALA A 22 22.53 -13.03 -16.87
C ALA A 22 23.96 -13.30 -16.36
N ARG A 23 24.86 -13.76 -17.24
CA ARG A 23 26.28 -13.94 -16.89
C ARG A 23 26.97 -12.63 -16.53
N ALA A 24 26.67 -11.53 -17.23
CA ALA A 24 27.22 -10.21 -16.92
C ALA A 24 26.79 -9.72 -15.52
N ARG A 25 25.58 -10.08 -15.07
CA ARG A 25 25.05 -9.69 -13.76
C ARG A 25 25.58 -10.55 -12.60
N ALA A 26 26.00 -11.79 -12.88
CA ALA A 26 26.53 -12.71 -11.87
C ALA A 26 27.96 -12.37 -11.39
N GLY A 27 28.66 -11.44 -12.07
CA GLY A 27 30.04 -11.05 -11.75
C GLY A 27 30.21 -10.01 -10.63
N THR A 28 29.13 -9.54 -9.99
CA THR A 28 29.24 -8.57 -8.89
C THR A 28 28.26 -8.93 -7.80
N GLY A 29 28.80 -9.59 -6.78
CA GLY A 29 28.30 -9.58 -5.41
C GLY A 29 26.83 -9.92 -5.23
N ALA A 30 26.58 -11.15 -4.75
CA ALA A 30 25.48 -11.40 -3.84
C ALA A 30 25.58 -10.46 -2.62
N GLY A 31 25.11 -9.23 -2.78
CA GLY A 31 24.88 -8.27 -1.71
C GLY A 31 23.52 -8.59 -1.11
N ALA A 32 23.48 -8.70 0.20
CA ALA A 32 22.32 -9.05 1.01
C ALA A 32 20.99 -8.49 0.47
N LEU A 33 19.94 -9.32 0.51
CA LEU A 33 18.55 -8.88 0.52
C LEU A 33 18.30 -8.03 1.77
N THR A 34 18.92 -6.86 1.87
CA THR A 34 18.41 -5.80 2.71
C THR A 34 17.14 -5.34 2.03
N VAL A 35 16.01 -5.59 2.69
CA VAL A 35 14.75 -4.88 2.42
C VAL A 35 15.12 -3.41 2.38
N ALA A 36 15.18 -2.85 1.17
CA ALA A 36 15.21 -1.42 1.01
C ALA A 36 13.86 -0.96 1.53
N ASP A 37 13.91 -0.29 2.68
CA ASP A 37 12.89 0.65 3.13
C ASP A 37 12.64 1.62 1.97
N ALA A 38 11.71 1.24 1.11
CA ALA A 38 11.27 2.06 0.00
C ALA A 38 10.28 3.06 0.58
N HIS A 39 10.82 4.02 1.33
CA HIS A 39 10.26 5.35 1.37
C HIS A 39 10.20 5.82 -0.08
N LEU A 40 9.03 5.67 -0.71
CA LEU A 40 8.70 6.36 -1.94
C LEU A 40 8.39 7.80 -1.52
N PRO A 41 9.30 8.79 -1.72
CA PRO A 41 8.90 10.17 -1.56
C PRO A 41 7.83 10.46 -2.61
N GLY A 42 6.67 10.92 -2.12
CA GLY A 42 5.53 11.33 -2.93
C GLY A 42 5.98 12.15 -4.14
N SER A 43 5.66 11.64 -5.33
CA SER A 43 5.70 12.44 -6.55
C SER A 43 4.50 13.39 -6.54
N LYS A 44 4.75 14.56 -5.93
CA LYS A 44 4.06 15.85 -6.01
C LYS A 44 2.79 15.92 -6.89
N THR A 45 1.73 16.45 -6.30
CA THR A 45 1.15 17.73 -6.76
C THR A 45 0.78 18.56 -5.54
N THR A 46 1.38 19.74 -5.48
CA THR A 46 1.02 20.80 -4.54
C THR A 46 -0.22 21.48 -5.09
N ASP A 47 -1.31 21.45 -4.33
CA ASP A 47 -2.36 22.45 -4.43
C ASP A 47 -2.25 23.31 -3.16
N PRO A 48 -1.82 24.58 -3.25
CA PRO A 48 -1.83 25.48 -2.11
C PRO A 48 -3.22 26.15 -2.04
N ASP A 49 -4.24 25.43 -1.59
CA ASP A 49 -5.50 26.07 -1.19
C ASP A 49 -6.21 25.22 -0.14
N GLY A 50 -6.29 25.75 1.08
CA GLY A 50 -7.07 25.17 2.17
C GLY A 50 -6.24 24.74 3.36
N GLU A 51 -5.77 25.71 4.15
CA GLU A 51 -5.39 25.49 5.55
C GLU A 51 -6.62 25.05 6.35
N THR A 52 -7.02 23.78 6.24
CA THR A 52 -7.67 23.10 7.36
C THR A 52 -6.57 22.66 8.32
N PRO A 53 -6.68 22.92 9.63
CA PRO A 53 -5.63 22.60 10.59
C PRO A 53 -5.42 21.09 10.57
N THR A 54 -4.38 20.66 9.85
CA THR A 54 -3.91 19.29 9.87
C THR A 54 -3.23 19.10 11.20
N ASP A 55 -3.95 18.46 12.11
CA ASP A 55 -3.30 17.74 13.18
C ASP A 55 -2.29 16.81 12.51
N PRO A 56 -0.97 17.01 12.70
CA PRO A 56 0.06 16.32 11.93
C PRO A 56 0.13 14.81 12.21
N GLU A 57 -0.73 14.28 13.09
CA GLU A 57 -0.90 12.85 13.37
C GLU A 57 -2.15 12.23 12.69
N ALA A 58 -2.98 12.99 11.99
CA ALA A 58 -4.19 12.45 11.34
C ALA A 58 -3.85 11.60 10.09
N PHE A 59 -4.43 10.41 10.01
CA PHE A 59 -4.18 9.46 8.92
C PHE A 59 -4.85 9.91 7.60
N ASP A 60 -4.05 10.11 6.54
CA ASP A 60 -4.56 10.46 5.21
C ASP A 60 -4.72 9.20 4.33
N PRO A 61 -5.95 8.76 4.02
CA PRO A 61 -6.16 7.59 3.17
C PRO A 61 -5.64 7.75 1.74
N ALA A 62 -5.44 8.98 1.24
CA ALA A 62 -4.92 9.23 -0.11
C ALA A 62 -3.40 8.98 -0.22
N GLU A 63 -2.65 9.09 0.88
CA GLU A 63 -1.23 8.74 0.93
C GLU A 63 -0.99 7.25 1.18
N HIS A 64 -2.06 6.48 1.42
CA HIS A 64 -2.00 5.07 1.79
C HIS A 64 -2.70 4.17 0.77
N THR A 65 -2.17 2.95 0.62
CA THR A 65 -2.81 1.92 -0.20
C THR A 65 -4.11 1.45 0.44
N VAL A 66 -5.04 0.93 -0.37
CA VAL A 66 -6.33 0.39 0.11
C VAL A 66 -6.16 -0.58 1.27
N LEU A 67 -5.13 -1.44 1.22
CA LEU A 67 -4.85 -2.42 2.27
C LEU A 67 -4.39 -1.77 3.57
N GLN A 68 -3.56 -0.73 3.50
CA GLN A 68 -3.15 0.04 4.68
C GLN A 68 -4.32 0.81 5.29
N VAL A 69 -5.19 1.38 4.44
CA VAL A 69 -6.41 2.05 4.91
C VAL A 69 -7.34 1.06 5.61
N ILE A 70 -7.59 -0.13 5.03
CA ILE A 70 -8.39 -1.17 5.69
C ILE A 70 -7.77 -1.59 7.02
N ALA A 71 -6.45 -1.76 7.09
CA ALA A 71 -5.75 -2.11 8.32
C ALA A 71 -5.92 -1.01 9.39
N HIS A 72 -5.77 0.26 9.01
CA HIS A 72 -6.00 1.39 9.92
C HIS A 72 -7.45 1.42 10.41
N LEU A 73 -8.45 1.30 9.53
CA LEU A 73 -9.87 1.27 9.91
C LEU A 73 -10.24 0.09 10.82
N ALA A 74 -9.49 -1.02 10.75
CA ALA A 74 -9.68 -2.18 11.61
C ALA A 74 -9.18 -1.97 13.05
N GLU A 75 -8.31 -0.99 13.27
CA GLU A 75 -7.76 -0.65 14.60
C GLU A 75 -8.30 0.69 15.12
N ALA A 76 -8.75 1.56 14.21
CA ALA A 76 -9.27 2.88 14.50
C ALA A 76 -10.60 2.85 15.27
N ASP A 77 -10.79 3.89 16.08
CA ASP A 77 -12.05 4.20 16.76
C ASP A 77 -13.10 4.74 15.78
N GLU A 78 -14.35 4.86 16.24
CA GLU A 78 -15.48 5.36 15.43
C GLU A 78 -15.21 6.75 14.87
N GLU A 79 -14.67 7.67 15.69
CA GLU A 79 -14.38 9.05 15.28
C GLU A 79 -13.31 9.08 14.17
N GLU A 80 -12.25 8.30 14.32
CA GLU A 80 -11.17 8.22 13.34
C GLU A 80 -11.63 7.53 12.05
N THR A 81 -12.39 6.45 12.18
CA THR A 81 -12.99 5.71 11.05
C THR A 81 -13.88 6.64 10.22
N ALA A 82 -14.73 7.45 10.86
CA ALA A 82 -15.57 8.43 10.18
C ALA A 82 -14.73 9.46 9.43
N ARG A 83 -13.71 10.06 10.09
CA ARG A 83 -12.82 11.05 9.46
C ARG A 83 -12.11 10.49 8.23
N VAL A 84 -11.54 9.30 8.33
CA VAL A 84 -10.82 8.65 7.24
C VAL A 84 -11.76 8.30 6.09
N LEU A 85 -12.98 7.83 6.36
CA LEU A 85 -13.95 7.52 5.31
C LEU A 85 -14.49 8.79 4.61
N ASP A 86 -14.64 9.90 5.32
CA ASP A 86 -15.01 11.19 4.71
C ASP A 86 -13.85 11.79 3.88
N ALA A 87 -12.60 11.63 4.33
CA ALA A 87 -11.41 11.97 3.54
C ALA A 87 -11.33 11.12 2.27
N GLU A 88 -11.58 9.80 2.36
CA GLU A 88 -11.63 8.89 1.22
C GLU A 88 -12.75 9.28 0.22
N ALA A 89 -13.92 9.66 0.71
CA ALA A 89 -15.04 10.12 -0.11
C ALA A 89 -14.75 11.46 -0.83
N SER A 90 -13.90 12.30 -0.25
CA SER A 90 -13.48 13.57 -0.85
C SER A 90 -12.31 13.39 -1.83
N GLY A 91 -11.41 12.45 -1.54
CA GLY A 91 -10.19 12.18 -2.30
C GLY A 91 -10.35 11.09 -3.37
N GLU A 92 -9.70 9.94 -3.14
CA GLU A 92 -9.50 8.86 -4.12
C GLU A 92 -10.80 8.12 -4.49
N LYS A 93 -11.84 8.19 -3.63
CA LYS A 93 -13.19 7.65 -3.88
C LYS A 93 -13.19 6.18 -4.27
N ARG A 94 -12.40 5.35 -3.59
CA ARG A 94 -12.32 3.92 -3.85
C ARG A 94 -13.64 3.27 -3.54
N LYS A 95 -14.34 2.83 -4.59
CA LYS A 95 -15.67 2.21 -4.50
C LYS A 95 -15.74 1.09 -3.46
N GLY A 96 -14.74 0.23 -3.41
CA GLY A 96 -14.71 -0.88 -2.46
C GLY A 96 -14.56 -0.49 -0.98
N LEU A 97 -14.11 0.75 -0.68
CA LEU A 97 -14.15 1.29 0.69
C LEU A 97 -15.49 1.98 0.95
N LEU A 98 -15.98 2.78 -0.01
CA LEU A 98 -17.24 3.50 0.11
C LEU A 98 -18.46 2.58 0.21
N GLU A 99 -18.48 1.47 -0.52
CA GLU A 99 -19.53 0.44 -0.43
C GLU A 99 -19.55 -0.26 0.93
N ARG A 100 -18.41 -0.31 1.62
CA ARG A 100 -18.26 -0.91 2.95
C ARG A 100 -18.18 0.13 4.05
N ARG A 101 -18.51 1.39 3.78
CA ARG A 101 -18.45 2.49 4.76
C ARG A 101 -19.25 2.16 6.03
N ASP A 102 -20.49 1.72 5.85
CA ASP A 102 -21.39 1.39 6.95
C ASP A 102 -20.90 0.18 7.76
N GLU A 103 -20.23 -0.77 7.10
CA GLU A 103 -19.61 -1.94 7.73
C GLU A 103 -18.46 -1.52 8.64
N PHE A 104 -17.53 -0.69 8.15
CA PHE A 104 -16.40 -0.19 8.94
C PHE A 104 -16.86 0.66 10.14
N LEU A 105 -17.84 1.55 9.95
CA LEU A 105 -18.41 2.34 11.04
C LEU A 105 -19.08 1.46 12.10
N SER A 106 -19.84 0.45 11.67
CA SER A 106 -20.48 -0.50 12.58
C SER A 106 -19.46 -1.34 13.34
N GLU A 107 -18.36 -1.74 12.71
CA GLU A 107 -17.28 -2.51 13.36
C GLU A 107 -16.53 -1.65 14.38
N ALA A 108 -16.22 -0.40 14.04
CA ALA A 108 -15.59 0.55 14.96
C ALA A 108 -16.51 0.87 16.15
N GLN A 109 -17.81 1.05 15.93
CA GLN A 109 -18.78 1.27 17.00
C GLN A 109 -18.95 0.03 17.90
N GLN A 110 -18.94 -1.18 17.33
CA GLN A 110 -18.93 -2.43 18.11
C GLN A 110 -17.65 -2.56 18.95
N ARG A 111 -16.49 -2.13 18.44
CA ARG A 111 -15.24 -2.07 19.21
C ARG A 111 -15.32 -1.08 20.35
N ALA A 112 -15.77 0.16 20.10
CA ALA A 112 -15.94 1.18 21.13
C ALA A 112 -16.94 0.73 22.22
N GLY A 113 -18.02 0.03 21.82
CA GLY A 113 -19.01 -0.53 22.74
C GLY A 113 -18.56 -1.80 23.48
N SER A 114 -17.66 -2.61 22.90
CA SER A 114 -17.17 -3.87 23.49
C SER A 114 -15.85 -3.71 24.26
N GLY A 115 -15.09 -2.63 24.02
CA GLY A 115 -13.86 -2.28 24.75
C GLY A 115 -14.09 -1.75 26.17
N GLY A 116 -15.35 -1.58 26.58
CA GLY A 116 -15.77 -1.22 27.95
C GLY A 116 -16.03 -2.41 28.88
N GLY A 117 -15.54 -3.62 28.56
CA GLY A 117 -15.76 -4.79 29.42
C GLY A 117 -14.86 -5.99 29.13
N ALA A 118 -13.65 -5.98 29.67
CA ALA A 118 -12.96 -7.14 30.28
C ALA A 118 -11.68 -6.69 30.99
#